data_AF-A0A535JNF1-F1
#
_entry.id   AF-A0A535JNF1-F1
#
_cell.length_a   1.000
_cell.length_b   1.000
_cell.length_c   1.000
_cell.angle_alpha   90.00
_cell.angle_beta   90.00
_cell.angle_gamma   90.00
#
_symmetry.space_group_name_H-M   'P 1'
#
loop_
_entity.id
_entity.type
_entity.pdbx_description
1 polymer ?
#
loop_
_entity_poly.entity_id
_entity_poly.type
_entity_poly.pdbx_seq_one_letter_code
_entity_poly.pdbx_strand_id
1 'polypeptide(L)'
;MPRKETLGQRIRRLRHDRGMSLAKVSGGDFSRAFLNQVELGRSQPSTRVLRVIAGRLGTEVDYLLEGRLPAVERELALEKARVLVAQGHARRALAALGAAVDSSEWPLGTDARLCQAAALQILGREEEVHELLSAEKVLIEAHRDTHRLQRLRSIQRGHPYSIGNGDLSSSAHAHLRLADRAQRAANSQDALEHYRAARVLLEVRGPTGR
;
A
#
# COMPACT_ATOMS: atom_id res chain seq x y z
N MET A 1 -12.44 6.27 -17.39
CA MET A 1 -11.26 5.55 -16.87
C MET A 1 -10.05 6.45 -16.98
N PRO A 2 -9.42 6.91 -15.89
CA PRO A 2 -8.14 7.60 -16.02
C PRO A 2 -7.16 6.62 -16.67
N ARG A 3 -6.52 7.04 -17.77
CA ARG A 3 -5.58 6.20 -18.52
C ARG A 3 -4.45 5.80 -17.58
N LYS A 4 -4.30 4.49 -17.34
CA LYS A 4 -3.18 3.88 -16.62
C LYS A 4 -1.87 4.45 -17.19
N GLU A 5 -1.00 4.94 -16.31
CA GLU A 5 0.31 5.51 -16.66
C GLU A 5 1.06 4.57 -17.61
N THR A 6 1.57 5.08 -18.73
CA THR A 6 2.39 4.28 -19.67
C THR A 6 3.79 4.05 -19.11
N LEU A 7 4.52 3.05 -19.62
CA LEU A 7 5.91 2.80 -19.27
C LEU A 7 6.77 4.08 -19.38
N GLY A 8 6.61 4.83 -20.46
CA GLY A 8 7.36 6.06 -20.70
C GLY A 8 7.05 7.14 -19.66
N GLN A 9 5.77 7.32 -19.33
CA GLN A 9 5.34 8.26 -18.29
C GLN A 9 5.89 7.86 -16.92
N ARG A 10 5.90 6.57 -16.60
CA ARG A 10 6.43 6.04 -15.34
C ARG A 10 7.94 6.24 -15.20
N ILE A 11 8.69 5.94 -16.25
CA ILE A 11 10.14 6.21 -16.31
C ILE A 11 10.39 7.70 -16.07
N ARG A 12 9.67 8.57 -16.78
CA ARG A 12 9.78 10.02 -16.66
C ARG A 12 9.50 10.48 -15.23
N ARG A 13 8.39 10.04 -14.63
CA ARG A 13 8.00 10.40 -13.26
C ARG A 13 9.07 9.97 -12.27
N LEU A 14 9.47 8.69 -12.26
CA LEU A 14 10.51 8.18 -11.36
C LEU A 14 11.84 8.93 -11.50
N ARG A 15 12.20 9.31 -12.73
CA ARG A 15 13.40 10.08 -13.01
C ARG A 15 13.30 11.48 -12.37
N HIS A 16 12.15 12.14 -12.49
CA HIS A 16 11.92 13.45 -11.87
C HIS A 16 11.84 13.38 -10.34
N ASP A 17 11.14 12.40 -9.79
CA ASP A 17 11.03 12.17 -8.34
C ASP A 17 12.41 11.97 -7.68
N ARG A 18 13.37 11.43 -8.45
CA ARG A 18 14.77 11.21 -8.01
C ARG A 18 15.75 12.31 -8.44
N GLY A 19 15.27 13.40 -9.05
CA GLY A 19 16.13 14.50 -9.51
C GLY A 19 17.17 14.07 -10.56
N MET A 20 16.90 13.04 -11.35
CA MET A 20 17.85 12.51 -12.33
C MET A 20 17.66 13.16 -13.70
N SER A 21 18.78 13.48 -14.38
CA SER A 21 18.75 13.93 -15.78
C SER A 21 18.64 12.75 -16.74
N LEU A 22 18.20 13.00 -17.98
CA LEU A 22 18.24 11.98 -19.04
C LEU A 22 19.66 11.40 -19.19
N ALA A 23 20.69 12.26 -19.11
CA ALA A 23 22.08 11.83 -19.21
C ALA A 23 22.49 10.87 -18.08
N LYS A 24 22.02 11.14 -16.85
CA LYS A 24 22.31 10.31 -15.69
C LYS A 24 21.68 8.91 -15.81
N VAL A 25 20.46 8.82 -16.35
CA VAL A 25 19.79 7.52 -16.58
C VAL A 25 20.36 6.81 -17.81
N SER A 26 20.77 7.55 -18.84
CA SER A 26 21.37 6.99 -20.05
C SER A 26 22.77 6.41 -19.83
N GLY A 27 23.62 7.09 -19.05
CA GLY A 27 24.92 6.62 -18.57
C GLY A 27 25.86 5.96 -19.59
N GLY A 28 25.70 6.24 -20.89
CA GLY A 28 26.48 5.66 -21.98
C GLY A 28 25.89 4.40 -22.64
N ASP A 29 24.98 3.68 -21.98
CA ASP A 29 24.39 2.44 -22.54
C ASP A 29 23.43 2.67 -23.71
N PHE A 30 22.82 3.86 -23.75
CA PHE A 30 21.92 4.32 -24.80
C PHE A 30 21.89 5.85 -24.83
N SER A 31 21.45 6.42 -25.94
CA SER A 31 21.47 7.88 -26.10
C SER A 31 20.40 8.58 -25.25
N ARG A 32 20.67 9.84 -24.86
CA ARG A 32 19.68 10.72 -24.22
C ARG A 32 18.43 10.90 -25.07
N ALA A 33 18.61 10.99 -26.39
CA ALA A 33 17.53 11.11 -27.36
C ALA A 33 16.65 9.86 -27.35
N PHE A 34 17.25 8.66 -27.32
CA PHE A 34 16.52 7.41 -27.21
C PHE A 34 15.67 7.36 -25.93
N LEU A 35 16.26 7.68 -24.77
CA LEU A 35 15.51 7.72 -23.50
C LEU A 35 14.35 8.71 -23.56
N ASN A 36 14.54 9.89 -24.17
CA ASN A 36 13.46 10.86 -24.35
C ASN A 36 12.34 10.31 -25.25
N GLN A 37 12.67 9.58 -26.34
CA GLN A 37 11.64 8.93 -27.16
C GLN A 37 10.88 7.85 -26.38
N VAL A 38 11.57 7.08 -25.53
CA VAL A 38 10.94 6.11 -24.63
C VAL A 38 10.00 6.80 -23.65
N GLU A 39 10.42 7.88 -22.99
CA GLU A 39 9.59 8.65 -22.05
C GLU A 39 8.33 9.24 -22.72
N LEU A 40 8.43 9.59 -24.01
CA LEU A 40 7.31 10.07 -24.82
C LEU A 40 6.45 8.95 -25.41
N GLY A 41 6.78 7.68 -25.17
CA GLY A 41 6.07 6.51 -25.72
C GLY A 41 6.28 6.28 -27.21
N ARG A 42 7.30 6.91 -27.82
CA ARG A 42 7.61 6.84 -29.26
C ARG A 42 8.61 5.74 -29.61
N SER A 43 9.24 5.13 -28.61
CA SER A 43 10.17 4.02 -28.82
C SER A 43 10.03 2.99 -27.71
N GLN A 44 10.14 1.72 -28.05
CA GLN A 44 10.07 0.63 -27.10
C GLN A 44 11.50 0.15 -26.75
N PRO A 45 11.90 0.20 -25.48
CA PRO A 45 13.21 -0.30 -25.07
C PRO A 45 13.25 -1.83 -25.14
N SER A 46 14.42 -2.38 -25.49
CA SER A 46 14.65 -3.81 -25.34
C SER A 46 14.71 -4.20 -23.86
N THR A 47 14.47 -5.47 -23.53
CA THR A 47 14.54 -5.97 -22.15
C THR A 47 15.89 -5.67 -21.49
N ARG A 48 17.00 -5.70 -22.25
CA ARG A 48 18.33 -5.34 -21.75
C ARG A 48 18.39 -3.87 -21.32
N VAL A 49 17.91 -2.96 -22.17
CA VAL A 49 17.89 -1.52 -21.87
C VAL A 49 16.95 -1.22 -20.71
N LEU A 50 15.80 -1.89 -20.65
CA LEU A 50 14.83 -1.72 -19.58
C LEU A 50 15.38 -2.12 -18.21
N ARG A 51 16.18 -3.20 -18.13
CA ARG A 51 16.90 -3.58 -16.90
C ARG A 51 17.89 -2.50 -16.45
N VAL A 52 18.63 -1.89 -17.38
CA VAL A 52 19.57 -0.79 -17.06
C VAL A 52 18.80 0.43 -16.53
N ILE A 53 17.69 0.80 -17.17
CA ILE A 53 16.82 1.89 -16.71
C ILE A 53 16.30 1.60 -15.30
N ALA A 54 15.76 0.40 -15.07
CA ALA A 54 15.22 -0.02 -13.78
C ALA A 54 16.28 0.06 -12.66
N GLY A 55 17.47 -0.51 -12.91
CA GLY A 55 18.57 -0.48 -11.95
C GLY A 55 19.02 0.95 -11.60
N ARG A 56 19.11 1.85 -12.59
CA ARG A 56 19.48 3.26 -12.34
C ARG A 56 18.40 4.06 -11.62
N LEU A 57 17.14 3.75 -11.91
CA LEU A 57 16.01 4.33 -11.21
C LEU A 57 15.74 3.64 -9.87
N GLY A 58 16.52 2.64 -9.46
CA GLY A 58 16.28 1.90 -8.21
C GLY A 58 14.87 1.33 -8.13
N THR A 59 14.45 0.62 -9.17
CA THR A 59 13.15 -0.05 -9.27
C THR A 59 13.30 -1.35 -10.07
N GLU A 60 12.19 -2.07 -10.25
CA GLU A 60 12.15 -3.34 -10.99
C GLU A 60 11.56 -3.15 -12.39
N VAL A 61 11.92 -4.06 -13.30
CA VAL A 61 11.40 -4.05 -14.67
C VAL A 61 9.87 -4.20 -14.69
N ASP A 62 9.34 -5.06 -13.82
CA ASP A 62 7.90 -5.31 -13.71
C ASP A 62 7.13 -4.06 -13.30
N TYR A 63 7.70 -3.25 -12.39
CA TYR A 63 7.11 -1.95 -12.07
C TYR A 63 7.08 -1.03 -13.29
N LEU A 64 8.17 -0.95 -14.06
CA LEU A 64 8.22 -0.10 -15.26
C LEU A 64 7.23 -0.55 -16.34
N LEU A 65 7.00 -1.85 -16.49
CA LEU A 65 6.06 -2.39 -17.47
C LEU A 65 4.60 -2.23 -17.01
N GLU A 66 4.30 -2.64 -15.78
CA GLU A 66 2.92 -2.92 -15.38
C GLU A 66 2.37 -1.93 -14.35
N GLY A 67 3.26 -1.22 -13.66
CA GLY A 67 2.93 -0.23 -12.64
C GLY A 67 2.66 -0.85 -11.28
N ARG A 68 2.92 -2.15 -11.17
CA ARG A 68 2.82 -2.90 -9.92
C ARG A 68 4.10 -2.70 -9.13
N LEU A 69 4.02 -1.92 -8.07
CA LEU A 69 5.14 -1.75 -7.14
C LEU A 69 5.57 -3.15 -6.63
N PRO A 70 6.85 -3.36 -6.32
CA PRO A 70 7.30 -4.57 -5.62
C PRO A 70 6.45 -4.81 -4.37
N ALA A 71 6.21 -6.07 -4.00
CA ALA A 71 5.32 -6.41 -2.88
C ALA A 71 5.69 -5.67 -1.58
N VAL A 72 6.98 -5.64 -1.24
CA VAL A 72 7.50 -4.94 -0.07
C VAL A 72 7.26 -3.42 -0.14
N GLU A 73 7.37 -2.80 -1.32
CA GLU A 73 7.10 -1.36 -1.47
C GLU A 73 5.61 -1.04 -1.32
N ARG A 74 4.72 -1.93 -1.78
CA ARG A 74 3.27 -1.79 -1.58
C ARG A 74 2.90 -1.92 -0.11
N GLU A 75 3.47 -2.90 0.58
CA GLU A 75 3.28 -3.06 2.03
C GLU A 75 3.79 -1.84 2.80
N LEU A 76 4.98 -1.34 2.44
CA LEU A 76 5.54 -0.13 3.06
C LEU A 76 4.65 1.10 2.82
N ALA A 77 4.13 1.28 1.61
CA ALA A 77 3.21 2.37 1.27
C ALA A 77 1.93 2.31 2.14
N LEU A 78 1.36 1.11 2.29
CA LEU A 78 0.20 0.87 3.15
C LEU A 78 0.50 1.21 4.62
N GLU A 79 1.58 0.69 5.19
CA GLU A 79 1.92 0.93 6.60
C GLU A 79 2.23 2.40 6.87
N LYS A 80 2.97 3.06 5.97
CA LYS A 80 3.21 4.51 6.05
C LYS A 80 1.90 5.30 6.02
N ALA A 81 0.96 4.92 5.17
CA ALA A 81 -0.34 5.58 5.09
C ALA A 81 -1.18 5.36 6.36
N ARG A 82 -1.20 4.15 6.92
CA ARG A 82 -1.88 3.83 8.19
C ARG A 82 -1.37 4.72 9.33
N VAL A 83 -0.05 4.88 9.45
CA VAL A 83 0.56 5.80 10.43
C VAL A 83 0.12 7.24 10.19
N LEU A 84 0.14 7.73 8.94
CA LEU A 84 -0.27 9.09 8.61
C LEU A 84 -1.76 9.33 8.89
N VAL A 85 -2.64 8.34 8.66
CA VAL A 85 -4.06 8.42 9.04
C VAL A 85 -4.20 8.52 10.56
N ALA A 86 -3.49 7.69 11.32
CA ALA A 86 -3.52 7.74 12.78
C ALA A 86 -3.04 9.09 13.36
N GLN A 87 -2.14 9.78 12.65
CA GLN A 87 -1.67 11.14 12.98
C GLN A 87 -2.60 12.25 12.47
N GLY A 88 -3.70 11.93 11.78
CA GLY A 88 -4.61 12.91 11.17
C GLY A 88 -4.08 13.56 9.89
N HIS A 89 -2.95 13.11 9.35
CA HIS A 89 -2.32 13.65 8.14
C HIS A 89 -2.91 13.07 6.84
N ALA A 90 -4.22 13.15 6.66
CA ALA A 90 -4.96 12.45 5.62
C ALA A 90 -4.47 12.71 4.18
N ARG A 91 -4.16 13.97 3.81
CA ARG A 91 -3.63 14.28 2.46
C ARG A 91 -2.30 13.58 2.18
N ARG A 92 -1.43 13.51 3.19
CA ARG A 92 -0.13 12.82 3.09
C ARG A 92 -0.33 11.31 3.03
N ALA A 93 -1.33 10.78 3.74
CA ALA A 93 -1.67 9.35 3.68
C ALA A 93 -2.11 8.94 2.26
N LEU A 94 -3.01 9.72 1.63
CA LEU A 94 -3.42 9.49 0.24
C LEU A 94 -2.24 9.51 -0.74
N ALA A 95 -1.33 10.48 -0.57
CA ALA A 95 -0.11 10.56 -1.39
C ALA A 95 0.84 9.37 -1.13
N ALA A 96 0.93 8.88 0.11
CA ALA A 96 1.78 7.74 0.47
C ALA A 96 1.25 6.42 -0.09
N LEU A 97 -0.08 6.22 -0.15
CA LEU A 97 -0.68 5.04 -0.75
C LEU A 97 -0.32 4.90 -2.23
N GLY A 98 -0.38 6.00 -3.00
CA GLY A 98 0.03 6.01 -4.40
C GLY A 98 -0.57 4.83 -5.19
N ALA A 99 0.28 4.09 -5.90
CA ALA A 99 -0.13 2.92 -6.70
C ALA A 99 -0.51 1.68 -5.87
N ALA A 100 -0.38 1.69 -4.54
CA ALA A 100 -0.76 0.55 -3.71
C ALA A 100 -2.28 0.30 -3.73
N VAL A 101 -3.10 1.35 -3.93
CA VAL A 101 -4.56 1.21 -4.03
C VAL A 101 -5.02 0.46 -5.28
N ASP A 102 -4.18 0.45 -6.32
CA ASP A 102 -4.44 -0.25 -7.59
C ASP A 102 -4.08 -1.75 -7.51
N SER A 103 -3.55 -2.20 -6.37
CA SER A 103 -3.24 -3.61 -6.15
C SER A 103 -4.51 -4.45 -6.19
N SER A 104 -4.52 -5.48 -7.04
CA SER A 104 -5.55 -6.52 -7.06
C SER A 104 -5.22 -7.70 -6.14
N GLU A 105 -4.04 -7.70 -5.51
CA GLU A 105 -3.61 -8.76 -4.60
C GLU A 105 -4.41 -8.70 -3.31
N TRP A 106 -5.03 -9.83 -2.96
CA TRP A 106 -5.69 -10.01 -1.67
C TRP A 106 -4.68 -10.42 -0.60
N PRO A 107 -4.72 -9.84 0.61
CA PRO A 107 -5.64 -8.79 1.05
C PRO A 107 -5.11 -7.35 0.85
N LEU A 108 -3.86 -7.19 0.39
CA LEU A 108 -3.16 -5.90 0.37
C LEU A 108 -3.94 -4.77 -0.32
N GLY A 109 -4.55 -5.04 -1.47
CA GLY A 109 -5.32 -4.06 -2.21
C GLY A 109 -6.52 -3.53 -1.43
N THR A 110 -7.25 -4.44 -0.79
CA THR A 110 -8.37 -4.10 0.08
C THR A 110 -7.91 -3.28 1.27
N ASP A 111 -6.83 -3.69 1.93
CA ASP A 111 -6.29 -2.95 3.06
C ASP A 111 -5.83 -1.53 2.69
N ALA A 112 -5.25 -1.35 1.50
CA ALA A 112 -4.90 -0.05 0.94
C ALA A 112 -6.14 0.83 0.70
N ARG A 113 -7.21 0.26 0.14
CA ARG A 113 -8.47 0.99 -0.12
C ARG A 113 -9.27 1.27 1.16
N LEU A 114 -9.23 0.41 2.17
CA LEU A 114 -9.77 0.73 3.49
C LEU A 114 -8.98 1.87 4.17
N CYS A 115 -7.65 1.88 4.04
CA CYS A 115 -6.83 3.00 4.53
C CYS A 115 -7.13 4.30 3.76
N GLN A 116 -7.33 4.21 2.45
CA GLN A 116 -7.77 5.33 1.61
C GLN A 116 -9.12 5.88 2.09
N ALA A 117 -10.10 5.01 2.32
CA ALA A 117 -11.42 5.40 2.83
C ALA A 117 -11.31 6.12 4.18
N ALA A 118 -10.49 5.63 5.11
CA ALA A 118 -10.25 6.30 6.39
C ALA A 118 -9.63 7.70 6.22
N ALA A 119 -8.69 7.87 5.27
CA ALA A 119 -8.14 9.19 4.96
C ALA A 119 -9.18 10.12 4.31
N LEU A 120 -10.00 9.61 3.39
CA LEU A 120 -11.08 10.37 2.76
C LEU A 120 -12.15 10.82 3.76
N GLN A 121 -12.45 9.97 4.75
CA GLN A 121 -13.37 10.28 5.85
C GLN A 121 -12.87 11.49 6.65
N ILE A 122 -11.59 11.54 7.00
CA ILE A 122 -10.97 12.68 7.71
C ILE A 122 -11.06 13.98 6.87
N LEU A 123 -11.06 13.86 5.54
CA LEU A 123 -11.21 15.00 4.62
C LEU A 123 -12.66 15.38 4.33
N GLY A 124 -13.65 14.67 4.89
CA GLY A 124 -15.08 14.95 4.65
C GLY A 124 -15.57 14.59 3.25
N ARG A 125 -14.89 13.67 2.54
CA ARG A 125 -15.27 13.25 1.17
C ARG A 125 -16.23 12.07 1.20
N GLU A 126 -17.43 12.30 1.75
CA GLU A 126 -18.39 11.24 2.12
C GLU A 126 -18.86 10.37 0.95
N GLU A 127 -19.14 10.98 -0.21
CA GLU A 127 -19.59 10.24 -1.41
C GLU A 127 -18.55 9.22 -1.85
N GLU A 128 -17.28 9.61 -1.94
CA GLU A 128 -16.19 8.71 -2.32
C GLU A 128 -15.91 7.64 -1.27
N VAL A 129 -16.09 7.95 0.02
CA VAL A 129 -16.01 6.93 1.07
C VAL A 129 -17.11 5.90 0.87
N HIS A 130 -18.35 6.34 0.64
CA HIS A 130 -19.48 5.44 0.44
C HIS A 130 -19.27 4.52 -0.76
N GLU A 131 -18.91 5.09 -1.91
CA GLU A 131 -18.62 4.33 -3.13
C GLU A 131 -17.51 3.30 -2.89
N LEU A 132 -16.38 3.74 -2.33
CA LEU A 132 -15.22 2.88 -2.09
C LEU A 132 -15.52 1.74 -1.12
N LEU A 133 -16.18 2.03 0.01
CA LEU A 133 -16.52 1.01 0.99
C LEU A 133 -17.60 0.05 0.46
N SER A 134 -18.54 0.52 -0.37
CA SER A 134 -19.54 -0.37 -0.98
C SER A 134 -18.89 -1.40 -1.91
N ALA A 135 -17.92 -0.98 -2.72
CA ALA A 135 -17.16 -1.87 -3.61
C ALA A 135 -16.32 -2.88 -2.82
N GLU A 136 -15.60 -2.42 -1.79
CA GLU A 136 -14.76 -3.30 -0.97
C GLU A 136 -15.58 -4.30 -0.15
N LYS A 137 -16.78 -3.90 0.32
CA LYS A 137 -17.65 -4.80 1.08
C LYS A 137 -17.95 -6.10 0.31
N VAL A 138 -18.25 -6.01 -0.98
CA VAL A 138 -18.54 -7.17 -1.83
C VAL A 138 -17.35 -8.12 -1.90
N LEU A 139 -16.14 -7.59 -2.09
CA LEU A 139 -14.91 -8.39 -2.14
C LEU A 139 -14.63 -9.06 -0.78
N ILE A 140 -14.74 -8.30 0.31
CA ILE A 140 -14.49 -8.83 1.65
C ILE A 140 -15.48 -9.93 2.01
N GLU A 141 -16.77 -9.78 1.66
CA GLU A 141 -17.80 -10.81 1.86
C GLU A 141 -17.51 -12.07 1.04
N ALA A 142 -17.04 -11.93 -0.21
CA ALA A 142 -16.64 -13.06 -1.05
C ALA A 142 -15.48 -13.86 -0.44
N HIS A 143 -14.52 -13.18 0.19
CA HIS A 143 -13.42 -13.80 0.93
C HIS A 143 -13.81 -14.30 2.33
N ARG A 144 -15.05 -14.05 2.79
CA ARG A 144 -15.55 -14.40 4.13
C ARG A 144 -14.68 -13.84 5.26
N ASP A 145 -14.09 -12.67 5.05
CA ASP A 145 -13.15 -12.07 5.99
C ASP A 145 -13.86 -11.17 7.01
N THR A 146 -14.18 -11.77 8.15
CA THR A 146 -14.86 -11.07 9.26
C THR A 146 -14.04 -9.93 9.87
N HIS A 147 -12.71 -10.03 9.87
CA HIS A 147 -11.82 -9.03 10.44
C HIS A 147 -11.86 -7.74 9.61
N ARG A 148 -11.74 -7.86 8.29
CA ARG A 148 -11.82 -6.71 7.37
C ARG A 148 -13.24 -6.14 7.29
N LEU A 149 -14.29 -6.96 7.43
CA LEU A 149 -15.66 -6.44 7.57
C LEU A 149 -15.84 -5.58 8.83
N GLN A 150 -15.24 -5.99 9.95
CA GLN A 150 -15.30 -5.19 11.16
C GLN A 150 -14.58 -3.84 10.99
N ARG A 151 -13.39 -3.85 10.37
CA ARG A 151 -12.63 -2.64 10.04
C ARG A 151 -13.42 -1.71 9.13
N LEU A 152 -14.02 -2.25 8.06
CA LEU A 152 -14.89 -1.50 7.16
C LEU A 152 -16.05 -0.83 7.90
N ARG A 153 -16.75 -1.56 8.78
CA ARG A 153 -17.87 -1.02 9.57
C ARG A 153 -17.43 0.07 10.55
N SER A 154 -16.24 -0.05 11.14
CA SER A 154 -15.68 1.02 11.97
C SER A 154 -15.50 2.31 11.17
N ILE A 155 -14.95 2.22 9.95
CA ILE A 155 -14.77 3.37 9.06
C ILE A 155 -16.14 3.97 8.67
N GLN A 156 -17.12 3.15 8.30
CA GLN A 156 -18.48 3.63 7.97
C GLN A 156 -19.14 4.42 9.09
N ARG A 157 -18.85 4.05 10.35
CA ARG A 157 -19.39 4.74 11.53
C ARG A 157 -18.54 5.93 11.96
N GLY A 158 -17.42 6.21 11.31
CA GLY A 158 -16.45 7.23 11.72
C GLY A 158 -15.74 6.91 13.06
N HIS A 159 -15.70 5.64 13.46
CA HIS A 159 -15.06 5.22 14.71
C HIS A 159 -13.65 4.68 14.44
N PRO A 160 -12.67 4.94 15.34
CA PRO A 160 -11.39 4.27 15.29
C PRO A 160 -11.57 2.75 15.31
N TYR A 161 -10.89 2.05 14.40
CA TYR A 161 -10.83 0.60 14.47
C TYR A 161 -9.92 0.19 15.64
N SER A 162 -10.44 -0.59 16.58
CA SER A 162 -9.68 -1.12 17.71
C SER A 162 -10.10 -2.56 18.00
N ILE A 163 -9.12 -3.37 18.41
CA ILE A 163 -9.29 -4.76 18.82
C ILE A 163 -9.01 -4.82 20.32
N GLY A 164 -9.86 -5.49 21.10
CA GLY A 164 -9.62 -5.70 22.54
C GLY A 164 -10.05 -4.54 23.45
N ASN A 165 -11.04 -3.75 23.03
CA ASN A 165 -11.72 -2.73 23.85
C ASN A 165 -10.84 -1.58 24.37
N GLY A 166 -9.65 -1.36 23.79
CA GLY A 166 -8.83 -0.16 24.03
C GLY A 166 -7.77 -0.26 25.14
N ASP A 167 -7.77 -1.31 25.96
CA ASP A 167 -6.64 -1.61 26.87
C ASP A 167 -5.52 -2.32 26.10
N LEU A 168 -4.27 -1.91 26.30
CA LEU A 168 -3.09 -2.49 25.64
C LEU A 168 -2.97 -3.99 25.90
N SER A 169 -3.22 -4.45 27.13
CA SER A 169 -3.11 -5.87 27.46
C SER A 169 -4.19 -6.70 26.74
N SER A 170 -5.44 -6.28 26.84
CA SER A 170 -6.59 -6.93 26.20
C SER A 170 -6.46 -6.93 24.69
N SER A 171 -5.94 -5.84 24.11
CA SER A 171 -5.63 -5.72 22.69
C SER A 171 -4.54 -6.71 22.28
N ALA A 172 -3.44 -6.80 23.02
CA ALA A 172 -2.37 -7.74 22.74
C ALA A 172 -2.86 -9.20 22.78
N HIS A 173 -3.63 -9.58 23.81
CA HIS A 173 -4.22 -10.93 23.91
C HIS A 173 -5.21 -11.21 22.78
N ALA A 174 -6.03 -10.23 22.40
CA ALA A 174 -6.97 -10.38 21.30
C ALA A 174 -6.23 -10.57 19.96
N HIS A 175 -5.17 -9.80 19.70
CA HIS A 175 -4.30 -10.01 18.55
C HIS A 175 -3.63 -11.39 18.55
N LEU A 176 -3.09 -11.87 19.68
CA LEU A 176 -2.49 -13.21 19.75
C LEU A 176 -3.51 -14.31 19.41
N ARG A 177 -4.74 -14.24 19.96
CA ARG A 177 -5.79 -15.22 19.63
C ARG A 177 -6.15 -15.21 18.13
N LEU A 178 -6.19 -14.03 17.51
CA LEU A 178 -6.44 -13.90 16.08
C LEU A 178 -5.27 -14.45 15.26
N ALA A 179 -4.03 -14.20 15.68
CA ALA A 179 -2.82 -14.73 15.05
C ALA A 179 -2.81 -16.27 15.06
N ASP A 180 -3.06 -16.88 16.22
CA ASP A 180 -3.11 -18.35 16.36
C ASP A 180 -4.22 -18.97 15.51
N ARG A 181 -5.37 -18.29 15.39
CA ARG A 181 -6.47 -18.72 14.53
C ARG A 181 -6.09 -18.65 13.06
N ALA A 182 -5.48 -17.55 12.63
CA ALA A 182 -5.03 -17.36 11.26
C ALA A 182 -3.94 -18.38 10.87
N GLN A 183 -2.97 -18.63 11.77
CA GLN A 183 -1.93 -19.63 11.57
C GLN A 183 -2.51 -21.04 11.38
N ARG A 184 -3.48 -21.44 12.21
CA ARG A 184 -4.19 -22.74 12.07
C ARG A 184 -4.96 -22.84 10.77
N ALA A 185 -5.46 -21.73 10.24
CA ALA A 185 -6.13 -21.66 8.96
C ALA A 185 -5.16 -21.52 7.77
N ALA A 186 -3.85 -21.64 7.99
CA ALA A 186 -2.78 -21.41 7.01
C ALA A 186 -2.82 -20.01 6.35
N ASN A 187 -3.44 -19.03 7.01
CA ASN A 187 -3.47 -17.65 6.56
C ASN A 187 -2.27 -16.88 7.17
N SER A 188 -1.12 -17.06 6.52
CA SER A 188 0.15 -16.52 7.01
C SER A 188 0.18 -14.98 7.06
N GLN A 189 -0.53 -14.31 6.15
CA GLN A 189 -0.54 -12.84 6.09
C GLN A 189 -1.25 -12.24 7.30
N ASP A 190 -2.46 -12.73 7.63
CA ASP A 190 -3.19 -12.25 8.80
C ASP A 190 -2.51 -12.65 10.10
N ALA A 191 -1.92 -13.86 10.16
CA ALA A 191 -1.12 -14.27 11.30
C ALA A 191 0.03 -13.30 11.56
N LEU A 192 0.77 -12.93 10.51
CA LEU A 192 1.88 -11.98 10.58
C LEU A 192 1.42 -10.58 11.03
N GLU A 193 0.32 -10.05 10.49
CA GLU A 193 -0.24 -8.75 10.90
C GLU A 193 -0.56 -8.76 12.41
N HIS A 194 -1.25 -9.79 12.89
CA HIS A 194 -1.64 -9.88 14.28
C HIS A 194 -0.46 -10.11 15.23
N TYR A 195 0.53 -10.94 14.85
CA TYR A 195 1.76 -11.09 15.66
C TYR A 195 2.56 -9.80 15.75
N ARG A 196 2.69 -9.05 14.65
CA ARG A 196 3.37 -7.73 14.66
C ARG A 196 2.67 -6.75 15.60
N ALA A 197 1.34 -6.66 15.53
CA ALA A 197 0.56 -5.80 16.40
C ALA A 197 0.66 -6.20 17.87
N ALA A 198 0.53 -7.50 18.19
CA ALA A 198 0.69 -8.00 19.55
C ALA A 198 2.07 -7.67 20.13
N ARG A 199 3.15 -7.88 19.36
CA ARG A 199 4.51 -7.55 19.76
C ARG A 199 4.64 -6.06 20.12
N VAL A 200 4.18 -5.16 19.25
CA VAL A 200 4.27 -3.70 19.49
C VAL A 200 3.49 -3.31 20.74
N LEU A 201 2.28 -3.85 20.95
CA LEU A 201 1.48 -3.56 22.13
C LEU A 201 2.16 -4.03 23.43
N LEU A 202 2.82 -5.19 23.41
CA LEU A 202 3.56 -5.73 24.54
C LEU A 202 4.85 -4.93 24.82
N GLU A 203 5.56 -4.49 23.77
CA GLU A 203 6.75 -3.62 23.89
C GLU A 203 6.38 -2.28 24.54
N VAL A 204 5.25 -1.67 24.12
CA VAL A 204 4.77 -0.39 24.67
C VAL A 204 4.28 -0.52 26.11
N ARG A 205 3.66 -1.65 26.48
CA ARG A 205 3.24 -1.90 27.86
C ARG A 205 4.42 -1.89 28.85
N GLY A 206 5.61 -2.26 28.37
CA GLY A 206 6.76 -2.57 29.21
C GLY A 206 6.64 -3.94 29.89
N PRO A 207 7.73 -4.46 30.48
CA PRO A 207 7.67 -5.68 31.27
C PRO A 207 6.69 -5.48 32.43
N THR A 208 5.73 -6.39 32.58
CA THR A 208 4.94 -6.49 33.82
C THR A 208 5.94 -6.61 34.96
N GLY A 209 5.96 -5.61 35.84
CA GLY A 209 6.86 -5.56 36.98
C GLY A 209 6.79 -6.86 37.77
N ARG A 210 7.97 -7.33 38.19
CA ARG A 210 8.10 -8.16 39.39
C ARG A 210 7.73 -7.33 40.61
#